data_AF-A0A1I2M4I7-F1
#
_entry.id   AF-A0A1I2M4I7-F1
#
_cell.length_a   1.000
_cell.length_b   1.000
_cell.length_c   1.000
_cell.angle_alpha   90.00
_cell.angle_beta   90.00
_cell.angle_gamma   90.00
#
_symmetry.space_group_name_H-M   'P 1'
#
loop_
_entity.id
_entity.type
_entity.pdbx_description
1 polymer ?
#
loop_
_entity_poly.entity_id
_entity_poly.type
_entity_poly.pdbx_seq_one_letter_code
_entity_poly.pdbx_strand_id
1 'polypeptide(L)'
;MKRVIAMCAVFGLVALIAAYVALAPHAPSPGSDNARGALAVLDTAAAQLIAIRGRGAAVLGLLVLGIVLSLLAASAIGGESSEKAPGAQPGLRKRPRPDVPEPGPIWRPEALSQEQRIAGLRRRAAGEQAEAPPPALPLPRPVVLVRKPRERDRDWFGDRSWLGGLPRLGEAAWPRDGGGTPLPFAAQIDFAELAAAHPDGSRDSMLPGTGSLAFFLGTGAVVAVPPGEHDFTDPPRDLPPAFDEGGYPFPARANRLSRHFFPFWPVEPLLLDLPEDLRDPHDPRRDPPRDDAIAKAMANLLSAHAGPRDHAFAAGDGAQAAPALWWHGASHLADRLHLALEGSSRLVALRRDKLRQAEEALALLEAQRDPEEPRPEERRPEAARIEAARRDLAERQADLAAIEAHRESLPRMIAAMDGFVAGRPPWQRLTPQEYGVVKDLLAELHAAYGDLVQYHVPHEIAELTTLSLRAMVTGAPDALGAMPEEDLARINRDYRLPILHPHQMFGLGGCQQSARDEHRQDILLLQLGYDDMMEWRWGEMGLFQFWISPADAGAGNWSAAELTFACA
;
A
#
# COMPACT_ATOMS: atom_id res chain seq x y z
N MET A 1 29.12 9.79 -31.71
CA MET A 1 29.63 8.40 -31.57
C MET A 1 29.12 7.69 -30.31
N LYS A 2 29.31 8.22 -29.09
CA LYS A 2 28.84 7.59 -27.83
C LYS A 2 27.33 7.25 -27.80
N ARG A 3 26.47 8.15 -28.30
CA ARG A 3 25.01 7.91 -28.39
C ARG A 3 24.65 6.73 -29.30
N VAL A 4 25.31 6.65 -30.46
CA VAL A 4 25.10 5.56 -31.43
C VAL A 4 25.56 4.22 -30.84
N ILE A 5 26.69 4.20 -30.14
CA ILE A 5 27.19 3.00 -29.46
C ILE A 5 26.20 2.52 -28.37
N ALA A 6 25.67 3.44 -27.56
CA ALA A 6 24.68 3.11 -26.53
C ALA A 6 23.36 2.59 -27.14
N MET A 7 22.87 3.23 -28.21
CA MET A 7 21.70 2.75 -28.95
C MET A 7 21.91 1.34 -29.50
N CYS A 8 23.04 1.09 -30.17
CA CYS A 8 23.33 -0.23 -30.73
C CYS A 8 23.49 -1.30 -29.65
N ALA A 9 24.06 -0.97 -28.49
CA ALA A 9 24.21 -1.90 -27.36
C ALA A 9 22.85 -2.28 -26.75
N VAL A 10 21.99 -1.30 -26.48
CA VAL A 10 20.65 -1.52 -25.93
C VAL A 10 19.78 -2.31 -26.90
N PHE A 11 19.74 -1.90 -28.17
CA PHE A 11 18.98 -2.61 -29.19
C PHE A 11 19.49 -4.04 -29.41
N GLY A 12 20.82 -4.22 -29.47
CA GLY A 12 21.44 -5.52 -29.66
C GLY A 12 21.13 -6.50 -28.53
N LEU A 13 21.15 -6.04 -27.28
CA LEU A 13 20.80 -6.86 -26.11
C LEU A 13 19.33 -7.30 -26.17
N VAL A 14 18.42 -6.37 -26.48
CA VAL A 14 16.99 -6.70 -26.56
C VAL A 14 16.69 -7.61 -27.76
N ALA A 15 17.38 -7.44 -28.88
CA ALA A 15 17.27 -8.33 -30.04
C ALA A 15 17.76 -9.76 -29.73
N LEU A 16 18.84 -9.90 -28.93
CA LEU A 16 19.31 -11.19 -28.44
C LEU A 16 18.25 -11.88 -27.54
N ILE A 17 17.60 -11.14 -26.65
CA ILE A 17 16.52 -11.67 -25.80
C ILE A 17 15.30 -12.06 -26.67
N ALA A 18 14.92 -11.25 -27.65
CA ALA A 18 13.83 -11.56 -28.57
C ALA A 18 14.14 -12.82 -29.41
N ALA A 19 15.38 -12.98 -29.87
CA ALA A 19 15.84 -14.19 -30.57
C ALA A 19 15.81 -15.42 -29.64
N TYR A 20 16.19 -15.26 -28.37
CA TYR A 20 16.08 -16.32 -27.36
C TYR A 20 14.63 -16.77 -27.18
N VAL A 21 13.69 -15.84 -26.97
CA VAL A 21 12.24 -16.15 -26.84
C VAL A 21 11.68 -16.82 -28.10
N ALA A 22 12.16 -16.43 -29.29
CA ALA A 22 11.77 -17.08 -30.54
C ALA A 22 12.25 -18.54 -30.64
N LEU A 23 13.42 -18.85 -30.06
CA LEU A 23 14.09 -20.15 -30.11
C LEU A 23 13.85 -21.05 -28.89
N ALA A 24 13.27 -20.53 -27.81
CA ALA A 24 13.02 -21.22 -26.55
C ALA A 24 12.31 -22.60 -26.63
N PRO A 25 11.53 -22.98 -27.66
CA PRO A 25 11.01 -24.34 -27.78
C PRO A 25 11.98 -25.35 -28.43
N HIS A 26 13.13 -24.92 -28.96
CA HIS A 26 13.97 -25.72 -29.85
C HIS A 26 15.47 -25.70 -29.54
N ALA A 27 15.91 -25.10 -28.42
CA ALA A 27 17.33 -25.11 -28.07
C ALA A 27 17.80 -26.55 -27.77
N PRO A 28 18.70 -27.14 -28.57
CA PRO A 28 19.27 -28.46 -28.28
C PRO A 28 20.09 -28.38 -26.98
N SER A 29 19.90 -29.31 -26.06
CA SER A 29 20.64 -29.40 -24.79
C SER A 29 22.16 -29.40 -25.02
N PRO A 30 22.91 -28.35 -24.61
CA PRO A 30 24.36 -28.42 -24.49
C PRO A 30 24.73 -28.75 -23.04
N GLY A 31 25.62 -29.73 -22.85
CA GLY A 31 26.02 -30.21 -21.53
C GLY A 31 26.87 -29.19 -20.75
N SER A 32 26.27 -28.52 -19.76
CA SER A 32 26.91 -28.11 -18.50
C SER A 32 25.85 -27.63 -17.51
N ASP A 33 25.86 -28.13 -16.26
CA ASP A 33 24.79 -27.88 -15.28
C ASP A 33 24.72 -26.42 -14.78
N ASN A 34 25.83 -25.67 -14.83
CA ASN A 34 25.88 -24.28 -14.33
C ASN A 34 25.16 -23.28 -15.24
N ALA A 35 25.17 -23.49 -16.56
CA ALA A 35 24.43 -22.63 -17.49
C ALA A 35 22.90 -22.84 -17.37
N ARG A 36 22.47 -24.02 -16.90
CA ARG A 36 21.06 -24.40 -16.79
C ARG A 36 20.32 -23.57 -15.74
N GLY A 37 20.96 -23.27 -14.60
CA GLY A 37 20.36 -22.45 -13.54
C GLY A 37 20.11 -21.00 -13.96
N ALA A 38 21.05 -20.40 -14.71
CA ALA A 38 20.92 -19.04 -15.20
C ALA A 38 19.86 -18.89 -16.31
N LEU A 39 19.73 -19.92 -17.17
CA LEU A 39 18.76 -19.91 -18.26
C LEU A 39 17.34 -20.33 -17.83
N ALA A 40 17.18 -21.11 -16.75
CA ALA A 40 15.87 -21.54 -16.28
C ALA A 40 14.92 -20.39 -15.94
N VAL A 41 15.46 -19.29 -15.41
CA VAL A 41 14.69 -18.06 -15.14
C VAL A 41 14.22 -17.43 -16.46
N LEU A 42 15.09 -17.39 -17.47
CA LEU A 42 14.77 -16.86 -18.80
C LEU A 42 13.77 -17.75 -19.55
N ASP A 43 13.86 -19.06 -19.39
CA ASP A 43 12.91 -20.02 -19.97
C ASP A 43 11.52 -19.87 -19.36
N THR A 44 11.44 -19.72 -18.03
CA THR A 44 10.18 -19.50 -17.32
C THR A 44 9.53 -18.18 -17.75
N ALA A 45 10.32 -17.10 -17.81
CA ALA A 45 9.84 -15.81 -18.27
C ALA A 45 9.40 -15.85 -19.74
N ALA A 46 10.16 -16.51 -20.63
CA ALA A 46 9.81 -16.67 -22.03
C ALA A 46 8.51 -17.47 -22.20
N ALA A 47 8.34 -18.55 -21.44
CA ALA A 47 7.12 -19.38 -21.46
C ALA A 47 5.88 -18.59 -21.00
N GLN A 48 5.99 -17.81 -19.92
CA GLN A 48 4.91 -16.94 -19.45
C GLN A 48 4.55 -15.86 -20.48
N LEU A 49 5.55 -15.21 -21.07
CA LEU A 49 5.34 -14.16 -22.08
C LEU A 49 4.62 -14.73 -23.33
N ILE A 50 5.03 -15.93 -23.76
CA ILE A 50 4.41 -16.65 -24.88
C ILE A 50 2.98 -17.08 -24.53
N ALA A 51 2.72 -17.53 -23.30
CA ALA A 51 1.39 -17.96 -22.86
C ALA A 51 0.37 -16.80 -22.84
N ILE A 52 0.81 -15.60 -22.42
CA ILE A 52 -0.07 -14.43 -22.32
C ILE A 52 -0.39 -13.82 -23.68
N ARG A 53 0.62 -13.68 -24.56
CA ARG A 53 0.49 -12.86 -25.79
C ARG A 53 0.56 -13.67 -27.08
N GLY A 54 0.96 -14.94 -27.02
CA GLY A 54 1.36 -15.71 -28.19
C GLY A 54 2.77 -15.36 -28.65
N ARG A 55 3.46 -16.33 -29.27
CA ARG A 55 4.90 -16.22 -29.61
C ARG A 55 5.23 -15.04 -30.51
N GLY A 56 4.44 -14.81 -31.56
CA GLY A 56 4.68 -13.72 -32.50
C GLY A 56 4.60 -12.34 -31.83
N ALA A 57 3.58 -12.14 -30.99
CA ALA A 57 3.39 -10.87 -30.29
C ALA A 57 4.44 -10.66 -29.18
N ALA A 58 4.87 -11.73 -28.50
CA ALA A 58 5.95 -11.69 -27.52
C ALA A 58 7.27 -11.20 -28.13
N VAL A 59 7.67 -11.75 -29.28
CA VAL A 59 8.89 -11.33 -29.99
C VAL A 59 8.77 -9.90 -30.52
N LEU A 60 7.63 -9.54 -31.14
CA LEU A 60 7.41 -8.20 -31.66
C LEU A 60 7.42 -7.14 -30.54
N GLY A 61 6.78 -7.44 -29.40
CA GLY A 61 6.74 -6.57 -28.23
C GLY A 61 8.13 -6.27 -27.66
N LEU A 62 8.99 -7.28 -27.56
CA LEU A 62 10.38 -7.09 -27.13
C LEU A 62 11.16 -6.21 -28.12
N LEU A 63 11.01 -6.42 -29.43
CA LEU A 63 11.68 -5.57 -30.43
C LEU A 63 11.24 -4.11 -30.37
N VAL A 64 9.92 -3.86 -30.20
CA VAL A 64 9.39 -2.50 -30.02
C VAL A 64 9.94 -1.85 -28.76
N LEU A 65 9.98 -2.59 -27.64
CA LEU A 65 10.58 -2.12 -26.39
C LEU A 65 12.07 -1.75 -26.57
N GLY A 66 12.82 -2.56 -27.33
CA GLY A 66 14.22 -2.28 -27.66
C GLY A 66 14.41 -0.97 -28.43
N ILE A 67 13.50 -0.64 -29.35
CA ILE A 67 13.51 0.64 -30.09
C ILE A 67 13.28 1.80 -29.11
N VAL A 68 12.24 1.71 -28.25
CA VAL A 68 11.91 2.75 -27.28
C VAL A 68 13.07 2.99 -26.30
N LEU A 69 13.65 1.93 -25.73
CA LEU A 69 14.78 2.03 -24.80
C LEU A 69 16.03 2.62 -25.46
N SER A 70 16.26 2.30 -26.74
CA SER A 70 17.38 2.88 -27.49
C SER A 70 17.20 4.39 -27.71
N LEU A 71 15.99 4.84 -28.00
CA LEU A 71 15.68 6.28 -28.11
C LEU A 71 15.85 7.00 -26.77
N LEU A 72 15.43 6.37 -25.67
CA LEU A 72 15.63 6.91 -24.31
C LEU A 72 17.11 7.00 -23.94
N ALA A 73 17.90 5.97 -24.22
CA ALA A 73 19.35 5.98 -23.98
C ALA A 73 20.07 7.06 -24.82
N ALA A 74 19.64 7.27 -26.06
CA ALA A 74 20.14 8.35 -26.90
C ALA A 74 19.86 9.74 -26.31
N SER A 75 18.71 9.89 -25.65
CA SER A 75 18.25 11.14 -25.04
C SER A 75 19.00 11.43 -23.73
N ALA A 76 19.22 10.40 -22.91
CA ALA A 76 19.87 10.53 -21.61
C ALA A 76 21.36 10.92 -21.71
N ILE A 77 22.06 10.47 -22.76
CA ILE A 77 23.49 10.77 -22.97
C ILE A 77 23.68 12.17 -23.60
N GLY A 78 22.65 13.03 -23.55
CA GLY A 78 22.61 14.32 -24.23
C GLY A 78 22.95 15.55 -23.39
N GLY A 79 23.08 15.44 -22.06
CA GLY A 79 23.01 16.60 -21.16
C GLY A 79 24.30 17.35 -20.85
N GLU A 80 25.48 16.83 -21.17
CA GLU A 80 26.73 17.39 -20.64
C GLU A 80 27.73 17.73 -21.75
N SER A 81 27.62 18.94 -22.31
CA SER A 81 28.76 19.79 -22.70
C SER A 81 28.29 21.08 -23.39
N SER A 82 28.16 22.14 -22.60
CA SER A 82 28.46 23.50 -23.07
C SER A 82 29.25 24.20 -21.98
N GLU A 83 30.58 24.15 -22.12
CA GLU A 83 31.52 24.92 -21.32
C GLU A 83 31.48 26.39 -21.71
N LYS A 84 31.18 27.23 -20.70
CA LYS A 84 31.85 28.49 -20.34
C LYS A 84 32.20 29.47 -21.47
N ALA A 85 31.36 30.50 -21.62
CA ALA A 85 31.80 31.86 -21.92
C ALA A 85 31.88 32.69 -20.61
N PRO A 86 32.91 33.53 -20.40
CA PRO A 86 33.05 34.35 -19.22
C PRO A 86 32.27 35.65 -19.39
N GLY A 87 31.08 35.73 -18.79
CA GLY A 87 30.28 36.95 -18.73
C GLY A 87 29.41 36.92 -17.48
N ALA A 88 29.82 37.66 -16.46
CA ALA A 88 29.14 37.77 -15.18
C ALA A 88 27.69 38.23 -15.36
N GLN A 89 26.72 37.39 -14.97
CA GLN A 89 25.38 37.84 -14.60
C GLN A 89 25.22 37.83 -13.07
N PRO A 90 24.62 38.88 -12.48
CA PRO A 90 24.47 39.00 -11.05
C PRO A 90 23.36 38.08 -10.53
N GLY A 91 23.75 37.25 -9.54
CA GLY A 91 22.94 36.45 -8.63
C GLY A 91 21.42 36.45 -8.80
N LEU A 92 20.91 35.45 -9.51
CA LEU A 92 19.57 34.91 -9.26
C LEU A 92 19.57 34.25 -7.87
N ARG A 93 19.17 35.02 -6.86
CA ARG A 93 18.77 34.49 -5.55
C ARG A 93 17.71 33.42 -5.80
N LYS A 94 18.00 32.17 -5.40
CA LYS A 94 17.00 31.11 -5.24
C LYS A 94 15.85 31.69 -4.42
N ARG A 95 14.72 32.01 -5.07
CA ARG A 95 13.48 32.36 -4.36
C ARG A 95 13.09 31.15 -3.52
N PRO A 96 12.56 31.36 -2.29
CA PRO A 96 12.00 30.28 -1.50
C PRO A 96 10.98 29.56 -2.37
N ARG A 97 11.05 28.23 -2.41
CA ARG A 97 9.96 27.43 -2.97
C ARG A 97 8.68 27.88 -2.26
N PRO A 98 7.58 28.19 -2.97
CA PRO A 98 6.29 28.34 -2.32
C PRO A 98 6.00 27.05 -1.55
N ASP A 99 5.60 27.17 -0.29
CA ASP A 99 5.30 26.05 0.59
C ASP A 99 4.29 25.12 -0.10
N VAL A 100 4.83 24.04 -0.67
CA VAL A 100 4.06 22.90 -1.14
C VAL A 100 3.43 22.32 0.14
N PRO A 101 2.09 22.28 0.29
CA PRO A 101 1.53 21.37 1.26
C PRO A 101 1.91 19.99 0.74
N GLU A 102 2.78 19.31 1.49
CA GLU A 102 3.19 17.94 1.22
C GLU A 102 1.95 17.08 0.91
N PRO A 103 2.07 15.99 0.12
CA PRO A 103 1.07 14.92 0.21
C PRO A 103 0.71 14.75 1.69
N GLY A 104 -0.58 14.79 2.01
CA GLY A 104 -1.04 14.78 3.41
C GLY A 104 -0.25 13.72 4.16
N PRO A 105 0.30 14.03 5.34
CA PRO A 105 1.43 13.32 5.90
C PRO A 105 1.16 11.83 5.79
N ILE A 106 1.98 11.11 5.00
CA ILE A 106 2.12 9.68 5.21
C ILE A 106 2.51 9.62 6.66
N TRP A 107 1.58 9.15 7.50
CA TRP A 107 1.86 9.01 8.90
C TRP A 107 3.10 8.12 8.98
N ARG A 108 4.22 8.74 9.36
CA ARG A 108 5.47 8.08 9.67
C ARG A 108 5.56 8.18 11.19
N PRO A 109 5.92 7.09 11.89
CA PRO A 109 6.28 7.22 13.29
C PRO A 109 7.24 8.41 13.41
N GLU A 110 6.99 9.35 14.34
CA GLU A 110 7.96 10.41 14.60
C GLU A 110 9.30 9.73 14.87
N ALA A 111 10.32 10.05 14.07
CA ALA A 111 11.64 9.49 14.28
C ALA A 111 12.03 9.78 15.72
N LEU A 112 12.39 8.74 16.50
CA LEU A 112 12.78 8.85 17.91
C LEU A 112 13.52 10.15 18.14
N SER A 113 13.06 10.93 19.13
CA SER A 113 13.65 12.23 19.44
C SER A 113 15.16 12.07 19.59
N GLN A 114 15.92 13.10 19.20
CA GLN A 114 17.38 13.06 19.31
C GLN A 114 17.81 12.76 20.76
N GLU A 115 17.03 13.20 21.75
CA GLU A 115 17.23 12.86 23.17
C GLU A 115 17.00 11.38 23.48
N GLN A 116 15.96 10.73 22.94
CA GLN A 116 15.76 9.28 23.12
C GLN A 116 16.89 8.46 22.47
N ARG A 117 17.32 8.85 21.26
CA ARG A 117 18.49 8.25 20.61
C ARG A 117 19.77 8.46 21.42
N ILE A 118 19.99 9.67 21.93
CA ILE A 118 21.14 10.01 22.78
C ILE A 118 21.03 9.27 24.13
N ALA A 119 19.86 9.08 24.71
CA ALA A 119 19.66 8.35 25.96
C ALA A 119 19.94 6.85 25.78
N GLY A 120 19.52 6.25 24.66
CA GLY A 120 19.87 4.88 24.29
C GLY A 120 21.36 4.69 24.01
N LEU A 121 22.02 5.70 23.42
CA LEU A 121 23.48 5.71 23.21
C LEU A 121 24.26 5.97 24.51
N ARG A 122 23.77 6.85 25.40
CA ARG A 122 24.39 7.14 26.71
C ARG A 122 24.32 5.93 27.64
N ARG A 123 23.21 5.18 27.66
CA ARG A 123 23.13 3.90 28.40
C ARG A 123 24.16 2.88 27.89
N ARG A 124 24.36 2.79 26.56
CA ARG A 124 25.38 1.92 25.96
C ARG A 124 26.82 2.41 26.20
N ALA A 125 27.04 3.73 26.15
CA ALA A 125 28.37 4.34 26.28
C ALA A 125 28.84 4.52 27.73
N ALA A 126 27.92 4.61 28.69
CA ALA A 126 28.24 4.78 30.12
C ALA A 126 28.92 3.55 30.73
N GLY A 127 28.94 2.40 30.03
CA GLY A 127 29.65 1.22 30.50
C GLY A 127 29.20 0.79 31.89
N GLU A 128 27.94 1.05 32.26
CA GLU A 128 27.27 0.26 33.29
C GLU A 128 27.49 -1.18 32.86
N GLN A 129 28.40 -1.85 33.56
CA GLN A 129 28.77 -3.23 33.29
C GLN A 129 27.45 -3.98 33.29
N ALA A 130 27.00 -4.37 32.10
CA ALA A 130 25.88 -5.25 31.95
C ALA A 130 26.20 -6.45 32.83
N GLU A 131 25.52 -6.51 33.97
CA GLU A 131 25.37 -7.70 34.77
C GLU A 131 25.21 -8.84 33.77
N ALA A 132 26.06 -9.87 33.88
CA ALA A 132 26.23 -10.90 32.86
C ALA A 132 24.86 -11.22 32.25
N PRO A 133 24.68 -11.03 30.93
CA PRO A 133 23.36 -10.97 30.34
C PRO A 133 22.58 -12.20 30.81
N PRO A 134 21.38 -12.01 31.38
CA PRO A 134 20.61 -13.14 31.86
C PRO A 134 20.55 -14.19 30.74
N PRO A 135 20.63 -15.49 31.08
CA PRO A 135 20.67 -16.55 30.08
C PRO A 135 19.59 -16.28 29.03
N ALA A 136 19.99 -16.23 27.76
CA ALA A 136 19.12 -15.87 26.66
C ALA A 136 17.88 -16.78 26.71
N LEU A 137 16.73 -16.19 26.98
CA LEU A 137 15.48 -16.93 26.99
C LEU A 137 15.21 -17.40 25.55
N PRO A 138 14.74 -18.64 25.37
CA PRO A 138 14.41 -19.14 24.04
C PRO A 138 13.36 -18.23 23.41
N LEU A 139 13.57 -17.85 22.15
CA LEU A 139 12.62 -17.02 21.44
C LEU A 139 11.33 -17.79 21.17
N PRO A 140 10.17 -17.09 21.21
CA PRO A 140 8.91 -17.70 20.84
C PRO A 140 8.90 -18.10 19.36
N ARG A 141 8.30 -19.26 19.09
CA ARG A 141 8.08 -19.77 17.73
C ARG A 141 7.13 -18.85 16.95
N PRO A 142 7.28 -18.71 15.62
CA PRO A 142 6.40 -17.87 14.81
C PRO A 142 4.95 -18.37 14.86
N VAL A 143 4.01 -17.43 14.99
CA VAL A 143 2.57 -17.67 14.98
C VAL A 143 1.95 -16.77 13.91
N VAL A 144 1.23 -17.35 12.95
CA VAL A 144 0.48 -16.59 11.95
C VAL A 144 -0.96 -16.43 12.42
N LEU A 145 -1.51 -15.22 12.26
CA LEU A 145 -2.90 -14.94 12.59
C LEU A 145 -3.74 -15.16 11.32
N VAL A 146 -4.48 -16.26 11.29
CA VAL A 146 -5.34 -16.61 10.15
C VAL A 146 -6.76 -16.18 10.48
N ARG A 147 -7.43 -15.46 9.57
CA ARG A 147 -8.84 -15.09 9.78
C ARG A 147 -9.71 -16.33 9.91
N LYS A 148 -10.64 -16.34 10.86
CA LYS A 148 -11.69 -17.37 10.91
C LYS A 148 -12.62 -17.20 9.69
N PRO A 149 -13.10 -18.30 9.07
CA PRO A 149 -14.12 -18.23 8.02
C PRO A 149 -15.34 -17.47 8.54
N ARG A 150 -16.07 -16.73 7.70
CA ARG A 150 -17.32 -16.04 8.07
C ARG A 150 -18.55 -16.92 7.84
N GLU A 151 -19.48 -16.87 8.78
CA GLU A 151 -20.72 -17.65 8.82
C GLU A 151 -21.85 -16.71 9.27
N ARG A 152 -23.04 -16.84 8.67
CA ARG A 152 -24.15 -15.91 8.91
C ARG A 152 -24.76 -16.03 10.31
N ASP A 153 -24.76 -17.24 10.87
CA ASP A 153 -25.49 -17.57 12.08
C ASP A 153 -24.60 -17.60 13.34
N ARG A 154 -23.29 -17.33 13.19
CA ARG A 154 -22.33 -17.33 14.31
C ARG A 154 -22.21 -15.93 14.92
N ASP A 155 -22.20 -15.87 16.24
CA ASP A 155 -21.81 -14.65 16.95
C ASP A 155 -20.28 -14.50 16.94
N TRP A 156 -19.80 -13.52 16.17
CA TRP A 156 -18.38 -13.21 16.01
C TRP A 156 -17.81 -12.42 17.18
N PHE A 157 -18.66 -11.71 17.92
CA PHE A 157 -18.20 -10.82 18.98
C PHE A 157 -17.76 -11.59 20.22
N GLY A 158 -18.08 -12.88 20.34
CA GLY A 158 -17.60 -13.75 21.42
C GLY A 158 -16.16 -14.24 21.27
N ASP A 159 -15.50 -14.03 20.12
CA ASP A 159 -14.11 -14.47 19.90
C ASP A 159 -13.10 -13.75 20.80
N ARG A 160 -12.01 -14.45 21.16
CA ARG A 160 -10.99 -13.94 22.09
C ARG A 160 -9.81 -13.25 21.40
N SER A 161 -9.52 -13.64 20.15
CA SER A 161 -8.54 -12.95 19.31
C SER A 161 -9.18 -12.42 18.03
N TRP A 162 -8.91 -11.15 17.70
CA TRP A 162 -9.46 -10.50 16.52
C TRP A 162 -8.59 -9.34 16.02
N LEU A 163 -8.85 -8.93 14.77
CA LEU A 163 -8.31 -7.74 14.13
C LEU A 163 -9.42 -6.68 14.01
N GLY A 164 -9.06 -5.40 14.09
CA GLY A 164 -9.96 -4.25 13.96
C GLY A 164 -11.14 -4.23 14.93
N GLY A 165 -12.17 -3.42 14.65
CA GLY A 165 -13.31 -3.23 15.54
C GLY A 165 -12.99 -2.44 16.80
N LEU A 166 -13.57 -2.84 17.93
CA LEU A 166 -13.33 -2.25 19.25
C LEU A 166 -12.49 -3.20 20.12
N PRO A 167 -11.62 -2.66 20.99
CA PRO A 167 -10.93 -3.44 22.01
C PRO A 167 -11.84 -3.75 23.20
N ARG A 168 -11.41 -4.72 24.01
CA ARG A 168 -11.92 -4.99 25.36
C ARG A 168 -10.83 -4.67 26.36
N LEU A 169 -10.74 -3.43 26.83
CA LEU A 169 -9.65 -2.95 27.70
C LEU A 169 -9.88 -3.19 29.19
N GLY A 170 -11.09 -3.59 29.59
CA GLY A 170 -11.48 -3.66 31.00
C GLY A 170 -11.35 -2.27 31.65
N GLU A 171 -10.56 -2.16 32.72
CA GLU A 171 -10.28 -0.89 33.41
C GLU A 171 -9.14 -0.08 32.79
N ALA A 172 -8.42 -0.63 31.80
CA ALA A 172 -7.30 0.08 31.18
C ALA A 172 -7.78 1.26 30.32
N ALA A 173 -7.06 2.37 30.39
CA ALA A 173 -7.38 3.55 29.60
C ALA A 173 -7.07 3.35 28.11
N TRP A 174 -7.84 4.01 27.25
CA TRP A 174 -7.56 4.06 25.82
C TRP A 174 -6.23 4.81 25.55
N PRO A 175 -5.25 4.19 24.86
CA PRO A 175 -3.96 4.83 24.60
C PRO A 175 -4.04 6.11 23.78
N ARG A 176 -3.22 7.10 24.15
CA ARG A 176 -3.11 8.39 23.48
C ARG A 176 -1.65 8.68 23.13
N ASP A 177 -1.41 9.41 22.05
CA ASP A 177 -0.08 9.88 21.67
C ASP A 177 0.42 11.02 22.60
N GLY A 178 1.62 11.52 22.34
CA GLY A 178 2.21 12.63 23.12
C GLY A 178 1.44 13.96 23.01
N GLY A 179 0.59 14.12 21.99
CA GLY A 179 -0.33 15.25 21.84
C GLY A 179 -1.69 15.03 22.50
N GLY A 180 -1.91 13.86 23.11
CA GLY A 180 -3.19 13.47 23.69
C GLY A 180 -4.20 12.94 22.67
N THR A 181 -3.84 12.74 21.40
CA THR A 181 -4.74 12.16 20.39
C THR A 181 -4.92 10.67 20.65
N PRO A 182 -6.15 10.15 20.73
CA PRO A 182 -6.38 8.73 20.92
C PRO A 182 -5.93 7.92 19.70
N LEU A 183 -5.30 6.78 19.97
CA LEU A 183 -4.72 5.91 18.94
C LEU A 183 -5.78 4.97 18.33
N PRO A 184 -5.76 4.70 17.01
CA PRO A 184 -6.65 3.72 16.38
C PRO A 184 -6.32 2.29 16.82
N PHE A 185 -7.34 1.51 17.19
CA PHE A 185 -7.18 0.11 17.58
C PHE A 185 -6.94 -0.80 16.37
N ALA A 186 -6.02 -1.76 16.50
CA ALA A 186 -5.56 -2.63 15.41
C ALA A 186 -5.95 -4.09 15.60
N ALA A 187 -5.70 -4.65 16.79
CA ALA A 187 -5.90 -6.07 17.07
C ALA A 187 -5.89 -6.31 18.58
N GLN A 188 -6.56 -7.37 19.02
CA GLN A 188 -6.44 -7.90 20.38
C GLN A 188 -6.26 -9.41 20.31
N ILE A 189 -5.19 -9.92 20.93
CA ILE A 189 -4.81 -11.34 20.85
C ILE A 189 -4.73 -11.94 22.24
N ASP A 190 -5.49 -13.02 22.45
CA ASP A 190 -5.61 -13.73 23.72
C ASP A 190 -4.47 -14.74 23.91
N PHE A 191 -3.85 -14.69 25.09
CA PHE A 191 -2.73 -15.54 25.42
C PHE A 191 -3.12 -17.00 25.63
N ALA A 192 -4.35 -17.30 26.03
CA ALA A 192 -4.79 -18.69 26.18
C ALA A 192 -5.00 -19.35 24.81
N GLU A 193 -5.46 -18.60 23.80
CA GLU A 193 -5.49 -19.08 22.41
C GLU A 193 -4.09 -19.30 21.84
N LEU A 194 -3.14 -18.37 22.11
CA LEU A 194 -1.73 -18.57 21.73
C LEU A 194 -1.14 -19.82 22.41
N ALA A 195 -1.34 -19.97 23.72
CA ALA A 195 -0.87 -21.14 24.46
C ALA A 195 -1.50 -22.45 23.95
N ALA A 196 -2.79 -22.43 23.59
CA ALA A 196 -3.48 -23.59 23.02
C ALA A 196 -2.95 -24.01 21.64
N ALA A 197 -2.41 -23.06 20.86
CA ALA A 197 -1.76 -23.34 19.59
C ALA A 197 -0.41 -24.07 19.76
N HIS A 198 0.13 -24.18 20.98
CA HIS A 198 1.36 -24.94 21.30
C HIS A 198 1.04 -26.33 21.87
N PRO A 199 0.99 -27.39 21.03
CA PRO A 199 0.53 -28.73 21.44
C PRO A 199 1.40 -29.41 22.50
N ASP A 200 2.68 -29.06 22.58
CA ASP A 200 3.63 -29.73 23.47
C ASP A 200 3.56 -29.24 24.92
N GLY A 201 2.71 -28.24 25.21
CA GLY A 201 2.66 -27.57 26.50
C GLY A 201 3.99 -26.96 26.93
N SER A 202 4.95 -26.82 25.99
CA SER A 202 6.25 -26.24 26.27
C SER A 202 6.01 -24.78 26.66
N ARG A 203 6.22 -24.47 27.94
CA ARG A 203 6.18 -23.11 28.49
C ARG A 203 7.37 -22.28 28.02
N ASP A 204 7.75 -22.41 26.75
CA ASP A 204 8.76 -21.57 26.10
C ASP A 204 8.19 -20.17 25.80
N SER A 205 6.90 -19.96 26.07
CA SER A 205 6.24 -18.67 25.98
C SER A 205 6.71 -17.77 27.13
N MET A 206 7.52 -16.77 26.80
CA MET A 206 7.78 -15.58 27.65
C MET A 206 6.49 -14.80 27.94
N LEU A 207 5.37 -15.15 27.30
CA LEU A 207 4.08 -14.50 27.49
C LEU A 207 3.34 -15.10 28.70
N PRO A 208 2.49 -14.28 29.36
CA PRO A 208 1.51 -14.77 30.32
C PRO A 208 0.64 -15.89 29.74
N GLY A 209 0.18 -16.83 30.57
CA GLY A 209 -0.71 -17.91 30.12
C GLY A 209 -2.18 -17.51 29.97
N THR A 210 -2.55 -16.30 30.36
CA THR A 210 -3.93 -15.78 30.40
C THR A 210 -3.94 -14.28 30.22
N GLY A 211 -5.07 -13.72 29.76
CA GLY A 211 -5.20 -12.31 29.41
C GLY A 211 -4.97 -12.09 27.92
N SER A 212 -4.84 -10.84 27.49
CA SER A 212 -4.61 -10.51 26.07
C SER A 212 -3.73 -9.27 25.90
N LEU A 213 -3.17 -9.09 24.71
CA LEU A 213 -2.55 -7.82 24.30
C LEU A 213 -3.45 -7.11 23.30
N ALA A 214 -3.73 -5.84 23.55
CA ALA A 214 -4.41 -4.93 22.63
C ALA A 214 -3.37 -3.99 21.98
N PHE A 215 -3.41 -3.90 20.65
CA PHE A 215 -2.46 -3.17 19.83
C PHE A 215 -3.11 -1.95 19.19
N PHE A 216 -2.40 -0.82 19.22
CA PHE A 216 -2.89 0.46 18.69
C PHE A 216 -1.86 1.06 17.71
N LEU A 217 -2.36 1.56 16.58
CA LEU A 217 -1.58 2.21 15.52
C LEU A 217 -1.50 3.72 15.75
N GLY A 218 -0.91 4.48 14.83
CA GLY A 218 -0.41 5.81 15.13
C GLY A 218 0.94 5.66 15.84
N THR A 219 1.26 6.43 16.87
CA THR A 219 2.59 6.38 17.53
C THR A 219 2.96 5.02 18.15
N GLY A 220 2.03 4.07 18.16
CA GLY A 220 2.21 2.72 18.68
C GLY A 220 1.90 2.66 20.16
N ALA A 221 1.06 1.70 20.54
CA ALA A 221 0.91 1.30 21.94
C ALA A 221 0.51 -0.17 22.03
N VAL A 222 0.97 -0.83 23.10
CA VAL A 222 0.55 -2.18 23.47
C VAL A 222 0.02 -2.14 24.90
N VAL A 223 -1.21 -2.60 25.08
CA VAL A 223 -1.90 -2.64 26.37
C VAL A 223 -2.13 -4.09 26.76
N ALA A 224 -1.60 -4.49 27.91
CA ALA A 224 -1.99 -5.76 28.51
C ALA A 224 -3.35 -5.64 29.19
N VAL A 225 -4.26 -6.54 28.80
CA VAL A 225 -5.59 -6.65 29.38
C VAL A 225 -5.60 -7.88 30.29
N PRO A 226 -5.97 -7.74 31.58
CA PRO A 226 -6.01 -8.86 32.50
C PRO A 226 -7.03 -9.91 32.07
N PRO A 227 -6.87 -11.18 32.48
CA PRO A 227 -7.87 -12.21 32.20
C PRO A 227 -9.24 -11.84 32.78
N GLY A 228 -10.29 -12.09 32.02
CA GLY A 228 -11.66 -11.80 32.42
C GLY A 228 -12.57 -11.65 31.21
N GLU A 229 -13.88 -11.72 31.46
CA GLU A 229 -14.89 -11.28 30.49
C GLU A 229 -15.03 -9.77 30.62
N HIS A 230 -14.63 -9.04 29.58
CA HIS A 230 -14.69 -7.59 29.51
C HIS A 230 -15.61 -7.19 28.37
N ASP A 231 -16.43 -6.16 28.57
CA ASP A 231 -17.20 -5.56 27.48
C ASP A 231 -16.31 -4.78 26.52
N PHE A 232 -16.83 -4.48 25.32
CA PHE A 232 -16.15 -3.56 24.41
C PHE A 232 -16.03 -2.18 25.03
N THR A 233 -14.84 -1.60 24.92
CA THR A 233 -14.56 -0.29 25.48
C THR A 233 -15.13 0.80 24.58
N ASP A 234 -15.91 1.72 25.16
CA ASP A 234 -16.43 2.88 24.45
C ASP A 234 -15.27 3.72 23.88
N PRO A 235 -15.30 4.03 22.57
CA PRO A 235 -14.24 4.80 21.93
C PRO A 235 -14.25 6.26 22.41
N PRO A 236 -13.08 6.90 22.56
CA PRO A 236 -13.03 8.33 22.81
C PRO A 236 -13.76 9.13 21.74
N ARG A 237 -14.48 10.19 22.15
CA ARG A 237 -15.24 11.05 21.22
C ARG A 237 -14.36 11.76 20.19
N ASP A 238 -13.08 11.94 20.50
CA ASP A 238 -12.05 12.56 19.69
C ASP A 238 -11.21 11.56 18.90
N LEU A 239 -11.65 10.29 18.77
CA LEU A 239 -10.96 9.27 17.99
C LEU A 239 -10.87 9.68 16.50
N PRO A 240 -9.68 9.88 15.93
CA PRO A 240 -9.56 10.15 14.50
C PRO A 240 -10.04 8.94 13.68
N PRO A 241 -10.43 9.13 12.42
CA PRO A 241 -10.78 8.00 11.58
C PRO A 241 -9.59 7.06 11.36
N ALA A 242 -9.86 5.76 11.38
CA ALA A 242 -8.88 4.73 11.09
C ALA A 242 -8.57 4.63 9.59
N PHE A 243 -9.57 4.83 8.72
CA PHE A 243 -9.40 4.80 7.26
C PHE A 243 -10.55 5.51 6.53
N ASP A 244 -10.35 5.79 5.24
CA ASP A 244 -11.43 6.09 4.30
C ASP A 244 -11.79 4.85 3.49
N GLU A 245 -13.08 4.50 3.42
CA GLU A 245 -13.58 3.35 2.66
C GLU A 245 -13.13 3.42 1.19
N GLY A 246 -12.54 2.32 0.69
CA GLY A 246 -11.94 2.29 -0.65
C GLY A 246 -10.71 3.20 -0.84
N GLY A 247 -10.29 3.92 0.19
CA GLY A 247 -9.21 4.90 0.20
C GLY A 247 -7.99 4.43 0.99
N TYR A 248 -7.43 5.36 1.77
CA TYR A 248 -6.20 5.19 2.53
C TYR A 248 -6.47 5.14 4.04
N PRO A 249 -5.62 4.45 4.80
CA PRO A 249 -5.65 4.49 6.25
C PRO A 249 -5.18 5.85 6.79
N PHE A 250 -5.62 6.16 8.01
CA PHE A 250 -5.29 7.38 8.77
C PHE A 250 -5.50 8.68 7.98
N PRO A 251 -6.72 8.94 7.47
CA PRO A 251 -7.00 10.17 6.76
C PRO A 251 -6.77 11.36 7.70
N ALA A 252 -5.99 12.34 7.23
CA ALA A 252 -5.68 13.54 8.01
C ALA A 252 -6.93 14.36 8.39
N ARG A 253 -8.04 14.17 7.66
CA ARG A 253 -9.33 14.83 7.91
C ARG A 253 -10.45 13.85 7.67
N ALA A 254 -11.38 13.80 8.61
CA ALA A 254 -12.62 13.06 8.45
C ALA A 254 -13.43 13.61 7.27
N ASN A 255 -14.00 12.71 6.48
CA ASN A 255 -14.87 12.99 5.36
C ASN A 255 -16.00 11.94 5.30
N ARG A 256 -16.79 11.96 4.23
CA ARG A 256 -18.00 11.11 4.08
C ARG A 256 -17.69 9.60 4.04
N LEU A 257 -16.46 9.25 3.66
CA LEU A 257 -15.98 7.86 3.58
C LEU A 257 -15.20 7.43 4.81
N SER A 258 -14.92 8.34 5.73
CA SER A 258 -14.14 8.04 6.92
C SER A 258 -14.86 7.05 7.83
N ARG A 259 -14.08 6.13 8.38
CA ARG A 259 -14.52 5.11 9.34
C ARG A 259 -13.57 5.12 10.53
N HIS A 260 -14.12 5.08 11.75
CA HIS A 260 -13.34 5.21 12.99
C HIS A 260 -12.68 3.90 13.44
N PHE A 261 -13.14 2.77 12.93
CA PHE A 261 -12.64 1.45 13.30
C PHE A 261 -12.35 0.66 12.04
N PHE A 262 -11.19 0.00 12.00
CA PHE A 262 -10.95 -1.04 11.00
C PHE A 262 -12.03 -2.13 11.10
N PRO A 263 -12.29 -2.89 10.02
CA PRO A 263 -13.22 -3.99 10.05
C PRO A 263 -12.93 -4.97 11.19
N PHE A 264 -13.93 -5.41 11.95
CA PHE A 264 -13.75 -6.41 13.01
C PHE A 264 -13.67 -7.80 12.39
N TRP A 265 -12.58 -8.57 12.56
CA TRP A 265 -12.48 -9.94 12.06
C TRP A 265 -11.76 -10.88 13.05
N PRO A 266 -12.44 -11.91 13.56
CA PRO A 266 -11.81 -12.91 14.43
C PRO A 266 -10.69 -13.70 13.74
N VAL A 267 -9.64 -14.00 14.49
CA VAL A 267 -8.49 -14.77 14.00
C VAL A 267 -8.27 -16.00 14.85
N GLU A 268 -7.68 -17.02 14.25
CA GLU A 268 -7.11 -18.16 14.94
C GLU A 268 -5.57 -18.07 14.86
N PRO A 269 -4.86 -18.19 15.98
CA PRO A 269 -3.42 -18.30 15.96
C PRO A 269 -2.98 -19.66 15.44
N LEU A 270 -2.15 -19.65 14.40
CA LEU A 270 -1.56 -20.84 13.78
C LEU A 270 -0.05 -20.87 14.06
N LEU A 271 0.37 -21.82 14.91
CA LEU A 271 1.78 -22.07 15.17
C LEU A 271 2.47 -22.63 13.92
N LEU A 272 3.59 -22.03 13.52
CA LEU A 272 4.47 -22.57 12.48
C LEU A 272 5.66 -23.28 13.12
N ASP A 273 5.62 -24.62 13.15
CA ASP A 273 6.73 -25.42 13.68
C ASP A 273 7.87 -25.50 12.66
N LEU A 274 8.77 -24.53 12.73
CA LEU A 274 9.96 -24.52 11.90
C LEU A 274 10.90 -25.69 12.25
N PRO A 275 11.63 -26.24 11.27
CA PRO A 275 12.74 -27.16 11.51
C PRO A 275 13.69 -26.63 12.59
N GLU A 276 14.26 -27.51 13.42
CA GLU A 276 15.07 -27.13 14.58
C GLU A 276 16.24 -26.19 14.23
N ASP A 277 16.88 -26.43 13.08
CA ASP A 277 17.94 -25.59 12.52
C ASP A 277 17.46 -24.22 12.03
N LEU A 278 16.15 -24.01 11.90
CA LEU A 278 15.52 -22.76 11.49
C LEU A 278 14.76 -22.07 12.64
N ARG A 279 14.71 -22.66 13.84
CA ARG A 279 13.97 -22.12 14.99
C ARG A 279 14.62 -20.91 15.65
N ASP A 280 15.94 -20.82 15.64
CA ASP A 280 16.68 -19.68 16.19
C ASP A 280 16.99 -18.64 15.09
N PRO A 281 16.21 -17.55 14.98
CA PRO A 281 16.48 -16.49 14.02
C PRO A 281 17.73 -15.64 14.39
N HIS A 282 18.30 -15.80 15.58
CA HIS A 282 19.42 -15.01 16.10
C HIS A 282 20.74 -15.76 16.15
N ASP A 283 20.80 -17.00 15.64
CA ASP A 283 22.05 -17.77 15.58
C ASP A 283 23.17 -16.93 14.92
N PRO A 284 24.29 -16.66 15.62
CA PRO A 284 25.36 -15.79 15.13
C PRO A 284 26.05 -16.30 13.85
N ARG A 285 25.82 -17.56 13.44
CA ARG A 285 26.31 -18.15 12.18
C ARG A 285 25.44 -17.77 10.96
N ARG A 286 24.73 -16.65 11.04
CA ARG A 286 23.69 -16.24 10.09
C ARG A 286 24.28 -15.78 8.75
N ASP A 287 24.06 -16.57 7.70
CA ASP A 287 24.21 -16.12 6.32
C ASP A 287 22.82 -15.69 5.76
N PRO A 288 22.72 -14.65 4.91
CA PRO A 288 21.47 -14.24 4.25
C PRO A 288 20.59 -15.36 3.64
N PRO A 289 21.16 -16.44 3.07
CA PRO A 289 20.38 -17.60 2.59
C PRO A 289 19.48 -18.26 3.65
N ARG A 290 19.75 -18.08 4.95
CA ARG A 290 18.93 -18.66 6.03
C ARG A 290 17.62 -17.92 6.22
N ASP A 291 17.58 -16.61 5.98
CA ASP A 291 16.36 -15.81 6.11
C ASP A 291 15.34 -16.20 5.04
N ASP A 292 15.82 -16.40 3.81
CA ASP A 292 15.04 -16.94 2.70
C ASP A 292 14.57 -18.37 2.98
N ALA A 293 15.41 -19.20 3.62
CA ALA A 293 15.04 -20.55 4.03
C ALA A 293 13.92 -20.55 5.07
N ILE A 294 13.98 -19.66 6.07
CA ILE A 294 12.90 -19.51 7.07
C ILE A 294 11.62 -19.01 6.41
N ALA A 295 11.70 -17.96 5.57
CA ALA A 295 10.53 -17.43 4.87
C ALA A 295 9.88 -18.50 3.98
N LYS A 296 10.68 -19.28 3.26
CA LYS A 296 10.21 -20.40 2.44
C LYS A 296 9.59 -21.52 3.29
N ALA A 297 10.21 -21.86 4.43
CA ALA A 297 9.66 -22.86 5.35
C ALA A 297 8.30 -22.41 5.92
N MET A 298 8.20 -21.15 6.36
CA MET A 298 6.95 -20.55 6.83
C MET A 298 5.87 -20.59 5.74
N ALA A 299 6.20 -20.17 4.50
CA ALA A 299 5.26 -20.19 3.38
C ALA A 299 4.76 -21.61 3.06
N ASN A 300 5.65 -22.61 3.07
CA ASN A 300 5.29 -24.02 2.86
C ASN A 300 4.34 -24.53 3.95
N LEU A 301 4.67 -24.30 5.23
CA LEU A 301 3.81 -24.70 6.36
C LEU A 301 2.43 -24.01 6.30
N LEU A 302 2.42 -22.73 5.95
CA LEU A 302 1.20 -21.94 5.86
C LEU A 302 0.29 -22.40 4.73
N SER A 303 0.85 -22.76 3.57
CA SER A 303 0.09 -23.23 2.39
C SER A 303 -0.73 -24.50 2.64
N ALA A 304 -0.39 -25.29 3.67
CA ALA A 304 -1.18 -26.44 4.09
C ALA A 304 -2.48 -26.05 4.82
N HIS A 305 -2.57 -24.82 5.34
CA HIS A 305 -3.69 -24.32 6.15
C HIS A 305 -4.53 -23.28 5.41
N ALA A 306 -3.87 -22.36 4.70
CA ALA A 306 -4.52 -21.34 3.89
C ALA A 306 -3.64 -20.99 2.67
N GLY A 307 -4.28 -20.82 1.51
CA GLY A 307 -3.57 -20.49 0.27
C GLY A 307 -2.87 -19.13 0.39
N PRO A 308 -1.59 -19.02 -0.02
CA PRO A 308 -0.92 -17.73 -0.07
C PRO A 308 -1.64 -16.82 -1.06
N ARG A 309 -1.61 -15.52 -0.79
CA ARG A 309 -2.32 -14.52 -1.57
C ARG A 309 -1.36 -13.49 -2.13
N ASP A 310 -1.42 -13.29 -3.43
CA ASP A 310 -0.56 -12.38 -4.20
C ASP A 310 -1.31 -11.22 -4.86
N HIS A 311 -2.64 -11.18 -4.72
CA HIS A 311 -3.49 -10.15 -5.33
C HIS A 311 -4.62 -9.68 -4.39
N ALA A 312 -5.10 -8.46 -4.63
CA ALA A 312 -6.25 -7.91 -3.92
C ALA A 312 -7.55 -8.61 -4.34
N PHE A 313 -8.56 -8.58 -3.49
CA PHE A 313 -9.83 -9.22 -3.72
C PHE A 313 -10.54 -8.39 -4.77
N ALA A 314 -10.99 -9.02 -5.84
CA ALA A 314 -11.84 -8.41 -6.84
C ALA A 314 -13.07 -9.27 -7.10
N ALA A 315 -14.22 -8.62 -7.29
CA ALA A 315 -15.48 -9.29 -7.58
C ALA A 315 -15.49 -10.05 -8.92
N GLY A 316 -14.59 -9.70 -9.85
CA GLY A 316 -14.48 -10.32 -11.18
C GLY A 316 -13.63 -11.58 -11.25
N ASP A 317 -12.89 -11.93 -10.19
CA ASP A 317 -11.97 -13.06 -10.22
C ASP A 317 -12.75 -14.39 -10.27
N GLY A 318 -12.83 -14.97 -11.47
CA GLY A 318 -13.40 -16.30 -11.71
C GLY A 318 -14.89 -16.37 -12.04
N ALA A 319 -15.62 -15.25 -12.02
CA ALA A 319 -17.05 -15.23 -12.33
C ALA A 319 -17.32 -15.09 -13.85
N GLN A 320 -18.18 -15.95 -14.41
CA GLN A 320 -18.66 -15.83 -15.81
C GLN A 320 -19.88 -14.89 -15.94
N ALA A 321 -20.52 -14.53 -14.83
CA ALA A 321 -21.70 -13.67 -14.82
C ALA A 321 -21.33 -12.18 -14.71
N ALA A 322 -22.20 -11.31 -15.22
CA ALA A 322 -22.06 -9.87 -15.01
C ALA A 322 -22.05 -9.56 -13.50
N PRO A 323 -21.15 -8.70 -13.01
CA PRO A 323 -21.03 -8.41 -11.59
C PRO A 323 -22.33 -7.81 -11.06
N ALA A 324 -22.80 -8.31 -9.92
CA ALA A 324 -23.90 -7.68 -9.21
C ALA A 324 -23.47 -6.31 -8.65
N LEU A 325 -24.40 -5.38 -8.47
CA LEU A 325 -24.13 -4.14 -7.73
C LEU A 325 -25.23 -3.92 -6.69
N TRP A 326 -24.87 -3.28 -5.58
CA TRP A 326 -25.76 -2.92 -4.49
C TRP A 326 -25.80 -1.41 -4.31
N TRP A 327 -26.86 -0.92 -3.67
CA TRP A 327 -27.04 0.51 -3.42
C TRP A 327 -25.92 1.11 -2.57
N HIS A 328 -25.23 0.31 -1.78
CA HIS A 328 -23.99 0.66 -1.10
C HIS A 328 -22.93 1.19 -2.07
N GLY A 329 -22.62 0.45 -3.15
CA GLY A 329 -21.65 0.89 -4.15
C GLY A 329 -22.09 2.15 -4.90
N ALA A 330 -23.39 2.29 -5.19
CA ALA A 330 -23.92 3.53 -5.77
C ALA A 330 -23.79 4.73 -4.80
N SER A 331 -24.10 4.53 -3.52
CA SER A 331 -23.96 5.57 -2.48
C SER A 331 -22.50 5.97 -2.31
N HIS A 332 -21.61 4.99 -2.30
CA HIS A 332 -20.17 5.21 -2.27
C HIS A 332 -19.69 6.05 -3.47
N LEU A 333 -20.17 5.77 -4.69
CA LEU A 333 -19.88 6.59 -5.86
C LEU A 333 -20.32 8.04 -5.68
N ALA A 334 -21.50 8.28 -5.10
CA ALA A 334 -21.97 9.63 -4.78
C ALA A 334 -20.98 10.35 -3.84
N ASP A 335 -20.58 9.70 -2.75
CA ASP A 335 -19.61 10.26 -1.80
C ASP A 335 -18.24 10.53 -2.45
N ARG A 336 -17.77 9.66 -3.35
CA ARG A 336 -16.51 9.88 -4.12
C ARG A 336 -16.62 11.10 -5.04
N LEU A 337 -17.78 11.40 -5.61
CA LEU A 337 -17.99 12.61 -6.41
C LEU A 337 -17.92 13.88 -5.55
N HIS A 338 -18.47 13.86 -4.34
CA HIS A 338 -18.30 14.97 -3.39
C HIS A 338 -16.82 15.20 -3.08
N LEU A 339 -16.05 14.14 -2.81
CA LEU A 339 -14.60 14.25 -2.60
C LEU A 339 -13.85 14.78 -3.83
N ALA A 340 -14.25 14.37 -5.04
CA ALA A 340 -13.67 14.88 -6.27
C ALA A 340 -13.92 16.39 -6.42
N LEU A 341 -15.12 16.87 -6.09
CA LEU A 341 -15.44 18.29 -6.09
C LEU A 341 -14.63 19.05 -5.04
N GLU A 342 -14.51 18.54 -3.82
CA GLU A 342 -13.70 19.16 -2.77
C GLU A 342 -12.22 19.27 -3.19
N GLY A 343 -11.67 18.19 -3.75
CA GLY A 343 -10.29 18.10 -4.25
C GLY A 343 -10.00 18.94 -5.49
N SER A 344 -11.02 19.23 -6.32
CA SER A 344 -10.88 19.95 -7.59
C SER A 344 -10.21 21.32 -7.47
N SER A 345 -10.39 22.00 -6.33
CA SER A 345 -9.84 23.34 -6.09
C SER A 345 -8.31 23.35 -6.18
N ARG A 346 -7.66 22.29 -5.68
CA ARG A 346 -6.21 22.12 -5.76
C ARG A 346 -5.74 21.95 -7.19
N LEU A 347 -6.46 21.14 -7.97
CA LEU A 347 -6.11 20.88 -9.35
C LEU A 347 -6.26 22.14 -10.22
N VAL A 348 -7.34 22.92 -10.03
CA VAL A 348 -7.51 24.23 -10.68
C VAL A 348 -6.37 25.18 -10.30
N ALA A 349 -5.99 25.26 -9.02
CA ALA A 349 -4.86 26.08 -8.59
C ALA A 349 -3.55 25.66 -9.27
N LEU A 350 -3.27 24.35 -9.35
CA LEU A 350 -2.10 23.83 -10.05
C LEU A 350 -2.09 24.19 -11.55
N ARG A 351 -3.25 24.12 -12.21
CA ARG A 351 -3.39 24.50 -13.63
C ARG A 351 -3.18 26.01 -13.83
N ARG A 352 -3.72 26.84 -12.93
CA ARG A 352 -3.46 28.30 -12.92
C ARG A 352 -1.97 28.61 -12.73
N ASP A 353 -1.28 27.90 -11.84
CA ASP A 353 0.17 28.06 -11.65
C ASP A 353 0.96 27.70 -12.91
N LYS A 354 0.61 26.58 -13.54
CA LYS A 354 1.22 26.14 -14.80
C LYS A 354 0.96 27.13 -15.95
N LEU A 355 -0.21 27.77 -15.97
CA LEU A 355 -0.53 28.82 -16.93
C LEU A 355 0.34 30.06 -16.70
N ARG A 356 0.40 30.55 -15.45
CA ARG A 356 1.26 31.71 -15.10
C ARG A 356 2.73 31.48 -15.47
N GLN A 357 3.24 30.27 -15.23
CA GLN A 357 4.62 29.92 -15.62
C GLN A 357 4.83 29.97 -17.14
N ALA A 358 3.83 29.56 -17.93
CA ALA A 358 3.90 29.63 -19.40
C ALA A 358 3.83 31.09 -19.89
N GLU A 359 3.01 31.93 -19.26
CA GLU A 359 2.95 33.38 -19.54
C GLU A 359 4.29 34.06 -19.25
N GLU A 360 4.91 33.78 -18.10
CA GLU A 360 6.24 34.29 -17.73
C GLU A 360 7.32 33.80 -18.71
N ALA A 361 7.28 32.53 -19.11
CA ALA A 361 8.24 31.96 -20.06
C ALA A 361 8.11 32.60 -21.45
N LEU A 362 6.88 32.82 -21.94
CA LEU A 362 6.62 33.51 -23.20
C LEU A 362 7.11 34.96 -23.13
N ALA A 363 6.79 35.69 -22.05
CA ALA A 363 7.21 37.06 -21.86
C ALA A 363 8.75 37.20 -21.85
N LEU A 364 9.46 36.25 -21.23
CA LEU A 364 10.93 36.21 -21.26
C LEU A 364 11.48 35.98 -22.67
N LEU A 365 10.87 35.09 -23.46
CA LEU A 365 11.28 34.87 -24.86
C LEU A 365 11.00 36.10 -25.72
N GLU A 366 9.88 36.79 -25.50
CA GLU A 366 9.54 38.01 -26.23
C GLU A 366 10.43 39.20 -25.84
N ALA A 367 10.85 39.29 -24.57
CA ALA A 367 11.76 40.33 -24.09
C ALA A 367 13.22 40.12 -24.53
N GLN A 368 13.62 38.86 -24.79
CA GLN A 368 14.95 38.52 -25.33
C GLN A 368 15.09 38.81 -26.82
N ARG A 369 13.98 39.10 -27.51
CA ARG A 369 13.97 39.42 -28.93
C ARG A 369 14.73 40.72 -29.17
N ASP A 370 15.92 40.61 -29.76
CA ASP A 370 16.79 41.74 -30.05
C ASP A 370 16.07 42.72 -31.00
N PRO A 371 15.92 44.01 -30.62
CA PRO A 371 15.39 45.02 -31.53
C PRO A 371 16.34 45.34 -32.69
N GLU A 372 17.65 45.06 -32.58
CA GLU A 372 18.59 45.19 -33.69
C GLU A 372 18.54 43.94 -34.58
N GLU A 373 18.36 44.16 -35.89
CA GLU A 373 18.08 43.11 -36.88
C GLU A 373 19.04 41.91 -36.80
N PRO A 374 18.61 40.75 -36.28
CA PRO A 374 19.42 39.54 -36.31
C PRO A 374 19.63 39.13 -37.76
N ARG A 375 20.74 38.43 -38.06
CA ARG A 375 20.96 37.89 -39.40
C ARG A 375 19.77 36.99 -39.79
N PRO A 376 19.33 36.96 -41.06
CA PRO A 376 18.15 36.20 -41.49
C PRO A 376 18.15 34.72 -41.07
N GLU A 377 19.34 34.13 -40.91
CA GLU A 377 19.56 32.74 -40.50
C GLU A 377 19.23 32.49 -39.03
N GLU A 378 19.45 33.47 -38.15
CA GLU A 378 19.20 33.37 -36.69
C GLU A 378 17.74 33.68 -36.32
N ARG A 379 16.97 34.34 -37.21
CA ARG A 379 15.55 34.69 -36.97
C ARG A 379 14.62 33.47 -36.96
N ARG A 380 14.91 32.43 -37.75
CA ARG A 380 13.99 31.28 -37.92
C ARG A 380 13.83 30.43 -36.65
N PRO A 381 14.91 30.04 -35.93
CA PRO A 381 14.77 29.25 -34.71
C PRO A 381 14.08 30.00 -33.57
N GLU A 382 14.34 31.30 -33.42
CA GLU A 382 13.75 32.12 -32.36
C GLU A 382 12.24 32.34 -32.57
N ALA A 383 11.83 32.69 -33.79
CA ALA A 383 10.42 32.82 -34.14
C ALA A 383 9.65 31.51 -33.90
N ALA A 384 10.24 30.37 -34.27
CA ALA A 384 9.64 29.05 -34.03
C ALA A 384 9.50 28.73 -32.53
N ARG A 385 10.46 29.17 -31.69
CA ARG A 385 10.37 29.00 -30.22
C ARG A 385 9.27 29.85 -29.61
N ILE A 386 9.14 31.12 -30.02
CA ILE A 386 8.06 32.00 -29.55
C ILE A 386 6.69 31.44 -30.00
N GLU A 387 6.58 30.98 -31.25
CA GLU A 387 5.35 30.37 -31.76
C GLU A 387 4.98 29.08 -30.99
N ALA A 388 5.97 28.22 -30.70
CA ALA A 388 5.76 27.05 -29.87
C ALA A 388 5.29 27.42 -28.45
N ALA A 389 5.90 28.44 -27.83
CA ALA A 389 5.49 28.94 -26.50
C ALA A 389 4.08 29.53 -26.51
N ARG A 390 3.68 30.25 -27.57
CA ARG A 390 2.31 30.75 -27.73
C ARG A 390 1.29 29.61 -27.87
N ARG A 391 1.66 28.54 -28.59
CA ARG A 391 0.80 27.34 -28.70
C ARG A 391 0.65 26.62 -27.35
N ASP A 392 1.74 26.40 -26.62
CA ASP A 392 1.71 25.81 -25.27
C ASP A 392 0.88 26.68 -24.30
N LEU A 393 1.01 28.01 -24.38
CA LEU A 393 0.19 28.93 -23.60
C LEU A 393 -1.30 28.79 -23.92
N ALA A 394 -1.66 28.80 -25.21
CA ALA A 394 -3.06 28.65 -25.64
C ALA A 394 -3.65 27.29 -25.24
N GLU A 395 -2.88 26.21 -25.33
CA GLU A 395 -3.26 24.87 -24.87
C GLU A 395 -3.55 24.87 -23.36
N ARG A 396 -2.66 25.44 -22.54
CA ARG A 396 -2.86 25.55 -21.08
C ARG A 396 -4.05 26.43 -20.70
N GLN A 397 -4.31 27.49 -21.47
CA GLN A 397 -5.50 28.33 -21.27
C GLN A 397 -6.78 27.54 -21.57
N ALA A 398 -6.80 26.78 -22.66
CA ALA A 398 -7.93 25.92 -23.01
C ALA A 398 -8.16 24.83 -21.95
N ASP A 399 -7.09 24.17 -21.49
CA ASP A 399 -7.14 23.17 -20.41
C ASP A 399 -7.71 23.75 -19.11
N LEU A 400 -7.24 24.94 -18.71
CA LEU A 400 -7.73 25.63 -17.51
C LEU A 400 -9.21 25.99 -17.65
N ALA A 401 -9.63 26.54 -18.79
CA ALA A 401 -11.02 26.87 -19.03
C ALA A 401 -11.92 25.62 -19.01
N ALA A 402 -11.46 24.51 -19.61
CA ALA A 402 -12.18 23.25 -19.61
C ALA A 402 -12.36 22.69 -18.19
N ILE A 403 -11.29 22.67 -17.39
CA ILE A 403 -11.38 22.13 -16.03
C ILE A 403 -12.22 23.00 -15.09
N GLU A 404 -12.19 24.33 -15.28
CA GLU A 404 -13.06 25.25 -14.56
C GLU A 404 -14.53 25.03 -14.92
N ALA A 405 -14.84 24.90 -16.21
CA ALA A 405 -16.20 24.59 -16.68
C ALA A 405 -16.70 23.24 -16.15
N HIS A 406 -15.86 22.19 -16.17
CA HIS A 406 -16.20 20.88 -15.60
C HIS A 406 -16.45 20.96 -14.08
N ARG A 407 -15.65 21.74 -13.36
CA ARG A 407 -15.83 21.95 -11.92
C ARG A 407 -17.14 22.68 -11.61
N GLU A 408 -17.54 23.63 -12.46
CA GLU A 408 -18.81 24.35 -12.33
C GLU A 408 -20.04 23.48 -12.61
N SER A 409 -19.93 22.50 -13.53
CA SER A 409 -21.05 21.60 -13.86
C SER A 409 -21.14 20.38 -12.94
N LEU A 410 -20.04 19.92 -12.34
CA LEU A 410 -19.99 18.73 -11.47
C LEU A 410 -21.03 18.73 -10.32
N PRO A 411 -21.34 19.85 -9.62
CA PRO A 411 -22.39 19.89 -8.59
C PRO A 411 -23.77 19.43 -9.08
N ARG A 412 -24.11 19.67 -10.36
CA ARG A 412 -25.38 19.18 -10.92
C ARG A 412 -25.39 17.66 -11.04
N MET A 413 -24.26 17.07 -11.44
CA MET A 413 -24.11 15.62 -11.51
C MET A 413 -24.18 14.99 -10.11
N ILE A 414 -23.51 15.62 -9.14
CA ILE A 414 -23.58 15.22 -7.73
C ILE A 414 -25.03 15.24 -7.22
N ALA A 415 -25.77 16.33 -7.45
CA ALA A 415 -27.17 16.42 -7.02
C ALA A 415 -28.06 15.35 -7.67
N ALA A 416 -27.82 15.01 -8.94
CA ALA A 416 -28.53 13.93 -9.61
C ALA A 416 -28.20 12.57 -8.99
N MET A 417 -26.93 12.31 -8.67
CA MET A 417 -26.50 11.08 -8.02
C MET A 417 -27.03 10.96 -6.59
N ASP A 418 -26.97 12.05 -5.80
CA ASP A 418 -27.54 12.10 -4.45
C ASP A 418 -29.04 11.79 -4.48
N GLY A 419 -29.78 12.38 -5.42
CA GLY A 419 -31.20 12.10 -5.62
C GLY A 419 -31.48 10.65 -6.04
N PHE A 420 -30.59 10.05 -6.82
CA PHE A 420 -30.70 8.65 -7.25
C PHE A 420 -30.53 7.66 -6.09
N VAL A 421 -29.61 7.92 -5.15
CA VAL A 421 -29.33 7.04 -4.00
C VAL A 421 -30.15 7.34 -2.75
N ALA A 422 -30.81 8.49 -2.68
CA ALA A 422 -31.57 8.92 -1.50
C ALA A 422 -32.62 7.89 -1.05
N GLY A 423 -32.56 7.51 0.23
CA GLY A 423 -33.52 6.61 0.88
C GLY A 423 -33.43 5.13 0.43
N ARG A 424 -32.40 4.75 -0.31
CA ARG A 424 -32.22 3.37 -0.78
C ARG A 424 -31.52 2.51 0.28
N PRO A 425 -32.01 1.29 0.59
CA PRO A 425 -31.32 0.38 1.50
C PRO A 425 -29.98 -0.07 0.92
N PRO A 426 -28.84 0.10 1.63
CA PRO A 426 -27.50 -0.10 1.06
C PRO A 426 -27.27 -1.52 0.54
N TRP A 427 -27.84 -2.53 1.21
CA TRP A 427 -27.64 -3.94 0.89
C TRP A 427 -28.67 -4.52 -0.10
N GLN A 428 -29.58 -3.69 -0.61
CA GLN A 428 -30.46 -4.11 -1.69
C GLN A 428 -29.68 -4.10 -3.01
N ARG A 429 -29.81 -5.18 -3.78
CA ARG A 429 -29.25 -5.28 -5.14
C ARG A 429 -29.95 -4.30 -6.09
N LEU A 430 -29.18 -3.68 -6.97
CA LEU A 430 -29.73 -2.87 -8.06
C LEU A 430 -30.49 -3.76 -9.03
N THR A 431 -31.60 -3.25 -9.55
CA THR A 431 -32.27 -3.84 -10.70
C THR A 431 -31.40 -3.68 -11.96
N PRO A 432 -31.64 -4.46 -13.03
CA PRO A 432 -30.89 -4.31 -14.29
C PRO A 432 -30.94 -2.89 -14.88
N GLN A 433 -32.06 -2.20 -14.73
CA GLN A 433 -32.20 -0.82 -15.20
C GLN A 433 -31.35 0.15 -14.36
N GLU A 434 -31.41 0.05 -13.03
CA GLU A 434 -30.60 0.88 -12.12
C GLU A 434 -29.10 0.62 -12.31
N TYR A 435 -28.72 -0.65 -12.51
CA TYR A 435 -27.35 -1.01 -12.87
C TYR A 435 -26.89 -0.32 -14.16
N GLY A 436 -27.75 -0.32 -15.20
CA GLY A 436 -27.49 0.39 -16.45
C GLY A 436 -27.24 1.88 -16.23
N VAL A 437 -28.06 2.53 -15.40
CA VAL A 437 -27.88 3.95 -15.05
C VAL A 437 -26.52 4.22 -14.40
N VAL A 438 -26.10 3.41 -13.42
CA VAL A 438 -24.79 3.60 -12.77
C VAL A 438 -23.64 3.37 -13.74
N LYS A 439 -23.76 2.38 -14.64
CA LYS A 439 -22.76 2.10 -15.66
C LYS A 439 -22.61 3.25 -16.65
N ASP A 440 -23.73 3.77 -17.17
CA ASP A 440 -23.73 4.87 -18.12
C ASP A 440 -23.20 6.16 -17.47
N LEU A 441 -23.61 6.42 -16.22
CA LEU A 441 -23.09 7.52 -15.41
C LEU A 441 -21.57 7.42 -15.23
N LEU A 442 -21.04 6.22 -14.92
CA LEU A 442 -19.60 6.04 -14.74
C LEU A 442 -18.83 6.34 -16.02
N ALA A 443 -19.34 5.87 -17.17
CA ALA A 443 -18.76 6.16 -18.47
C ALA A 443 -18.79 7.66 -18.80
N GLU A 444 -19.91 8.34 -18.52
CA GLU A 444 -20.05 9.79 -18.70
C GLU A 444 -19.10 10.57 -17.79
N LEU A 445 -18.96 10.16 -16.53
CA LEU A 445 -18.06 10.78 -15.56
C LEU A 445 -16.60 10.76 -16.06
N HIS A 446 -16.11 9.62 -16.53
CA HIS A 446 -14.74 9.54 -17.06
C HIS A 446 -14.57 10.27 -18.38
N ALA A 447 -15.58 10.24 -19.26
CA ALA A 447 -15.51 10.92 -20.55
C ALA A 447 -15.55 12.45 -20.42
N ALA A 448 -16.41 12.99 -19.57
CA ALA A 448 -16.63 14.42 -19.43
C ALA A 448 -15.80 15.06 -18.29
N TYR A 449 -15.48 14.32 -17.23
CA TYR A 449 -14.85 14.85 -16.02
C TYR A 449 -13.54 14.14 -15.65
N GLY A 450 -12.96 13.35 -16.55
CA GLY A 450 -11.79 12.48 -16.27
C GLY A 450 -10.69 13.14 -15.43
N ASP A 451 -10.26 14.35 -15.80
CA ASP A 451 -9.23 15.10 -15.07
C ASP A 451 -9.58 15.34 -13.59
N LEU A 452 -10.85 15.63 -13.29
CA LEU A 452 -11.35 15.91 -11.94
C LEU A 452 -11.57 14.64 -11.12
N VAL A 453 -12.01 13.56 -11.79
CA VAL A 453 -12.49 12.36 -11.08
C VAL A 453 -11.49 11.21 -11.06
N GLN A 454 -10.42 11.23 -11.86
CA GLN A 454 -9.47 10.11 -12.04
C GLN A 454 -8.91 9.49 -10.74
N TYR A 455 -8.75 10.27 -9.67
CA TYR A 455 -8.22 9.78 -8.38
C TYR A 455 -9.30 9.42 -7.36
N HIS A 456 -10.55 9.70 -7.71
CA HIS A 456 -11.70 9.58 -6.83
C HIS A 456 -12.69 8.53 -7.34
N VAL A 457 -13.15 8.64 -8.56
CA VAL A 457 -14.20 7.76 -9.08
C VAL A 457 -13.58 6.45 -9.60
N PRO A 458 -14.12 5.28 -9.21
CA PRO A 458 -13.70 3.97 -9.74
C PRO A 458 -13.75 3.92 -11.26
N HIS A 459 -12.87 3.17 -11.92
CA HIS A 459 -12.89 3.07 -13.38
C HIS A 459 -13.95 2.09 -13.87
N GLU A 460 -14.21 1.05 -13.08
CA GLU A 460 -15.11 -0.03 -13.46
C GLU A 460 -16.16 -0.31 -12.38
N ILE A 461 -17.32 -0.81 -12.81
CA ILE A 461 -18.37 -1.27 -11.89
C ILE A 461 -17.86 -2.40 -10.98
N ALA A 462 -16.94 -3.23 -11.47
CA ALA A 462 -16.35 -4.31 -10.68
C ALA A 462 -15.65 -3.81 -9.41
N GLU A 463 -15.09 -2.59 -9.41
CA GLU A 463 -14.49 -1.98 -8.22
C GLU A 463 -15.56 -1.63 -7.17
N LEU A 464 -16.72 -1.11 -7.59
CA LEU A 464 -17.85 -0.83 -6.70
C LEU A 464 -18.47 -2.11 -6.13
N THR A 465 -18.55 -3.17 -6.93
CA THR A 465 -18.96 -4.50 -6.49
C THR A 465 -17.99 -5.04 -5.45
N THR A 466 -16.69 -4.95 -5.72
CA THR A 466 -15.60 -5.38 -4.82
C THR A 466 -15.70 -4.68 -3.47
N LEU A 467 -15.88 -3.36 -3.49
CA LEU A 467 -16.05 -2.54 -2.29
C LEU A 467 -17.29 -2.95 -1.49
N SER A 468 -18.41 -3.22 -2.16
CA SER A 468 -19.64 -3.67 -1.49
C SER A 468 -19.47 -5.04 -0.84
N LEU A 469 -18.82 -5.99 -1.52
CA LEU A 469 -18.57 -7.33 -0.97
C LEU A 469 -17.63 -7.30 0.25
N ARG A 470 -16.58 -6.46 0.22
CA ARG A 470 -15.68 -6.23 1.38
C ARG A 470 -16.42 -5.62 2.57
N ALA A 471 -17.30 -4.66 2.31
CA ALA A 471 -18.14 -4.06 3.35
C ALA A 471 -19.16 -5.06 3.91
N MET A 472 -19.75 -5.94 3.09
CA MET A 472 -20.70 -6.96 3.54
C MET A 472 -20.06 -8.01 4.43
N VAL A 473 -18.90 -8.54 4.05
CA VAL A 473 -18.28 -9.66 4.77
C VAL A 473 -17.76 -9.28 6.16
N THR A 474 -17.58 -7.99 6.40
CA THR A 474 -17.13 -7.43 7.68
C THR A 474 -18.17 -6.56 8.38
N GLY A 475 -19.31 -6.34 7.74
CA GLY A 475 -20.38 -5.47 8.22
C GLY A 475 -21.28 -6.14 9.25
N ALA A 476 -22.39 -5.46 9.53
CA ALA A 476 -23.43 -5.98 10.40
C ALA A 476 -24.12 -7.24 9.81
N PRO A 477 -24.87 -8.01 10.62
CA PRO A 477 -25.50 -9.26 10.17
C PRO A 477 -26.41 -9.12 8.93
N ASP A 478 -27.08 -7.97 8.77
CA ASP A 478 -27.89 -7.67 7.58
C ASP A 478 -27.03 -7.50 6.31
N ALA A 479 -25.87 -6.87 6.43
CA ALA A 479 -24.89 -6.74 5.35
C ALA A 479 -24.35 -8.10 4.91
N LEU A 480 -23.91 -8.92 5.86
CA LEU A 480 -23.45 -10.29 5.60
C LEU A 480 -24.58 -11.17 5.04
N GLY A 481 -25.81 -10.96 5.51
CA GLY A 481 -27.01 -11.62 5.00
C GLY A 481 -27.30 -11.34 3.52
N ALA A 482 -26.93 -10.16 3.03
CA ALA A 482 -27.10 -9.79 1.62
C ALA A 482 -25.98 -10.30 0.69
N MET A 483 -24.89 -10.85 1.26
CA MET A 483 -23.75 -11.34 0.50
C MET A 483 -24.09 -12.63 -0.26
N PRO A 484 -23.76 -12.72 -1.56
CA PRO A 484 -23.93 -13.95 -2.33
C PRO A 484 -23.15 -15.12 -1.72
N GLU A 485 -23.75 -16.31 -1.71
CA GLU A 485 -23.13 -17.51 -1.12
C GLU A 485 -21.80 -17.88 -1.79
N GLU A 486 -21.73 -17.77 -3.11
CA GLU A 486 -20.53 -18.10 -3.87
C GLU A 486 -19.36 -17.16 -3.53
N ASP A 487 -19.64 -15.86 -3.32
CA ASP A 487 -18.63 -14.88 -2.91
C ASP A 487 -18.18 -15.10 -1.46
N LEU A 488 -19.10 -15.43 -0.55
CA LEU A 488 -18.76 -15.75 0.83
C LEU A 488 -17.89 -17.01 0.92
N ALA A 489 -18.28 -18.07 0.19
CA ALA A 489 -17.51 -19.31 0.11
C ALA A 489 -16.12 -19.07 -0.51
N ARG A 490 -16.02 -18.22 -1.54
CA ARG A 490 -14.75 -17.82 -2.15
C ARG A 490 -13.86 -17.05 -1.16
N ILE A 491 -14.40 -16.05 -0.46
CA ILE A 491 -13.64 -15.29 0.55
C ILE A 491 -13.13 -16.21 1.65
N ASN A 492 -13.98 -17.10 2.16
CA ASN A 492 -13.61 -18.07 3.19
C ASN A 492 -12.57 -19.08 2.73
N ARG A 493 -12.47 -19.37 1.44
CA ARG A 493 -11.48 -20.31 0.91
C ARG A 493 -10.15 -19.64 0.61
N ASP A 494 -10.18 -18.51 -0.09
CA ASP A 494 -9.00 -17.97 -0.77
C ASP A 494 -8.46 -16.67 -0.12
N TYR A 495 -9.26 -16.00 0.72
CA TYR A 495 -8.95 -14.65 1.21
C TYR A 495 -8.81 -14.58 2.74
N ARG A 496 -8.47 -15.69 3.39
CA ARG A 496 -8.24 -15.75 4.85
C ARG A 496 -6.90 -15.15 5.30
N LEU A 497 -5.96 -14.99 4.37
CA LEU A 497 -4.65 -14.38 4.61
C LEU A 497 -4.53 -13.00 3.94
N PRO A 498 -3.67 -12.11 4.48
CA PRO A 498 -3.30 -10.85 3.82
C PRO A 498 -2.45 -11.09 2.58
N ILE A 499 -2.17 -10.02 1.83
CA ILE A 499 -1.40 -10.08 0.58
C ILE A 499 0.09 -10.05 0.90
N LEU A 500 0.84 -11.03 0.36
CA LEU A 500 2.30 -11.22 0.49
C LEU A 500 2.83 -11.46 1.92
N HIS A 501 2.55 -10.56 2.86
CA HIS A 501 3.09 -10.59 4.22
C HIS A 501 2.01 -10.98 5.24
N PRO A 502 2.12 -12.17 5.88
CA PRO A 502 1.14 -12.59 6.88
C PRO A 502 1.10 -11.64 8.08
N HIS A 503 -0.09 -11.55 8.67
CA HIS A 503 -0.21 -11.07 10.05
C HIS A 503 0.41 -12.13 10.95
N GLN A 504 1.38 -11.74 11.77
CA GLN A 504 2.11 -12.71 12.59
C GLN A 504 2.52 -12.13 13.93
N MET A 505 2.65 -13.00 14.91
CA MET A 505 3.37 -12.76 16.15
C MET A 505 4.63 -13.62 16.14
N PHE A 506 5.71 -13.09 16.69
CA PHE A 506 7.00 -13.78 16.83
C PHE A 506 7.65 -14.15 15.49
N GLY A 507 8.77 -14.86 15.59
CA GLY A 507 9.58 -15.24 14.44
C GLY A 507 10.26 -14.04 13.77
N LEU A 508 10.55 -14.21 12.48
CA LEU A 508 11.19 -13.17 11.67
C LEU A 508 10.16 -12.20 11.12
N GLY A 509 10.34 -10.90 11.40
CA GLY A 509 9.61 -9.85 10.69
C GLY A 509 9.92 -9.84 9.19
N GLY A 510 8.97 -9.36 8.40
CA GLY A 510 9.13 -9.03 6.99
C GLY A 510 10.32 -8.09 6.79
N CYS A 511 11.04 -8.27 5.67
CA CYS A 511 12.35 -7.66 5.40
C CYS A 511 12.29 -6.40 4.54
N GLN A 512 11.16 -5.69 4.50
CA GLN A 512 11.15 -4.37 3.87
C GLN A 512 11.90 -3.42 4.83
N GLN A 513 13.10 -2.95 4.45
CA GLN A 513 13.94 -1.98 5.18
C GLN A 513 14.74 -2.48 6.41
N SER A 514 15.49 -1.54 7.02
CA SER A 514 16.45 -1.76 8.11
C SER A 514 15.82 -2.09 9.47
N ALA A 515 14.51 -1.90 9.64
CA ALA A 515 13.83 -2.10 10.93
C ALA A 515 14.10 -3.49 11.53
N ARG A 516 14.04 -4.53 10.68
CA ARG A 516 14.37 -5.91 11.09
C ARG A 516 15.81 -6.06 11.59
N ASP A 517 16.76 -5.38 10.97
CA ASP A 517 18.16 -5.43 11.39
C ASP A 517 18.41 -4.58 12.64
N GLU A 518 17.72 -3.46 12.80
CA GLU A 518 17.75 -2.61 13.98
C GLU A 518 17.17 -3.32 15.22
N HIS A 519 16.10 -4.10 15.02
CA HIS A 519 15.42 -4.91 16.05
C HIS A 519 15.85 -6.37 16.05
N ARG A 520 17.07 -6.67 15.58
CA ARG A 520 17.58 -8.05 15.46
C ARG A 520 17.67 -8.79 16.80
N GLN A 521 17.62 -8.12 17.94
CA GLN A 521 17.67 -8.77 19.26
C GLN A 521 16.33 -8.68 20.01
N ASP A 522 15.32 -8.10 19.35
CA ASP A 522 14.01 -7.88 19.93
C ASP A 522 13.02 -8.94 19.46
N ILE A 523 11.97 -9.11 20.24
CA ILE A 523 10.85 -10.00 19.94
C ILE A 523 9.87 -9.22 19.06
N LEU A 524 9.54 -9.77 17.88
CA LEU A 524 8.39 -9.29 17.11
C LEU A 524 7.12 -9.66 17.86
N LEU A 525 6.44 -8.69 18.48
CA LEU A 525 5.17 -8.93 19.16
C LEU A 525 4.03 -9.10 18.16
N LEU A 526 3.94 -8.23 17.16
CA LEU A 526 2.90 -8.28 16.15
C LEU A 526 3.38 -7.60 14.87
N GLN A 527 3.08 -8.21 13.73
CA GLN A 527 3.22 -7.63 12.41
C GLN A 527 1.87 -7.58 11.72
N LEU A 528 1.58 -6.44 11.08
CA LEU A 528 0.40 -6.23 10.25
C LEU A 528 0.86 -5.84 8.83
N GLY A 529 0.72 -6.77 7.88
CA GLY A 529 0.96 -6.53 6.46
C GLY A 529 -0.22 -5.85 5.75
N TYR A 530 -0.07 -5.62 4.45
CA TYR A 530 -1.13 -5.09 3.60
C TYR A 530 -2.30 -6.07 3.52
N ASP A 531 -3.50 -5.59 3.85
CA ASP A 531 -4.71 -6.41 3.83
C ASP A 531 -5.93 -5.58 3.44
N ASP A 532 -6.31 -5.65 2.18
CA ASP A 532 -7.52 -5.02 1.66
C ASP A 532 -8.79 -5.52 2.36
N MET A 533 -8.89 -6.78 2.77
CA MET A 533 -10.08 -7.27 3.47
C MET A 533 -10.24 -6.64 4.87
N MET A 534 -9.17 -6.03 5.40
CA MET A 534 -9.15 -5.23 6.65
C MET A 534 -9.05 -3.72 6.40
N GLU A 535 -9.16 -3.26 5.14
CA GLU A 535 -8.92 -1.86 4.75
C GLU A 535 -7.52 -1.33 5.14
N TRP A 536 -6.59 -2.26 5.36
CA TRP A 536 -5.19 -2.04 5.68
C TRP A 536 -4.36 -1.86 4.42
N ARG A 537 -4.69 -0.78 3.70
CA ARG A 537 -4.06 -0.45 2.42
C ARG A 537 -2.84 0.43 2.64
N TRP A 538 -1.81 -0.16 3.26
CA TRP A 538 -0.55 0.51 3.57
C TRP A 538 0.24 0.80 2.28
N GLY A 539 0.01 1.95 1.64
CA GLY A 539 0.85 2.47 0.54
C GLY A 539 1.54 1.42 -0.34
N GLU A 540 2.86 1.51 -0.46
CA GLU A 540 3.74 0.58 -1.20
C GLU A 540 3.90 -0.78 -0.50
N MET A 541 2.78 -1.46 -0.20
CA MET A 541 2.73 -2.75 0.52
C MET A 541 3.45 -2.72 1.88
N GLY A 542 3.27 -1.62 2.62
CA GLY A 542 3.96 -1.41 3.88
C GLY A 542 3.61 -2.42 4.98
N LEU A 543 4.42 -2.43 6.04
CA LEU A 543 4.25 -3.28 7.21
C LEU A 543 4.35 -2.47 8.49
N PHE A 544 3.39 -2.65 9.38
CA PHE A 544 3.52 -2.26 10.78
C PHE A 544 4.11 -3.43 11.58
N GLN A 545 5.08 -3.14 12.44
CA GLN A 545 5.73 -4.14 13.29
C GLN A 545 5.91 -3.59 14.71
N PHE A 546 5.40 -4.29 15.70
CA PHE A 546 5.60 -4.04 17.12
C PHE A 546 6.77 -4.90 17.61
N TRP A 547 7.78 -4.27 18.18
CA TRP A 547 8.97 -4.92 18.72
C TRP A 547 9.06 -4.69 20.23
N ILE A 548 9.60 -5.64 20.99
CA ILE A 548 9.88 -5.46 22.41
C ILE A 548 11.18 -6.18 22.78
N SER A 549 11.94 -5.63 23.71
CA SER A 549 13.12 -6.33 24.22
C SER A 549 12.69 -7.61 24.97
N PRO A 550 13.50 -8.69 24.94
CA PRO A 550 13.21 -9.89 25.74
C PRO A 550 13.11 -9.59 27.25
N ALA A 551 13.90 -8.65 27.75
CA ALA A 551 13.88 -8.25 29.16
C ALA A 551 12.55 -7.59 29.54
N ASP A 552 12.05 -6.65 28.72
CA ASP A 552 10.78 -5.96 28.96
C ASP A 552 9.59 -6.91 28.82
N ALA A 553 9.61 -7.82 27.82
CA ALA A 553 8.59 -8.86 27.67
C ALA A 553 8.54 -9.77 28.91
N GLY A 554 9.71 -10.24 29.39
CA GLY A 554 9.81 -11.07 30.58
C GLY A 554 9.36 -10.35 31.86
N ALA A 555 9.51 -9.03 31.93
CA ALA A 555 9.03 -8.21 33.04
C ALA A 555 7.55 -7.81 32.91
N GLY A 556 6.89 -8.12 31.79
CA GLY A 556 5.53 -7.66 31.49
C GLY A 556 5.43 -6.14 31.27
N ASN A 557 6.53 -5.48 30.87
CA ASN A 557 6.59 -4.04 30.59
C ASN A 557 6.15 -3.75 29.14
N TRP A 558 4.88 -4.01 28.83
CA TRP A 558 4.35 -3.87 27.46
C TRP A 558 4.36 -2.45 26.92
N SER A 559 4.42 -1.43 27.80
CA SER A 559 4.59 -0.03 27.40
C SER A 559 5.95 0.28 26.77
N ALA A 560 6.94 -0.62 26.88
CA ALA A 560 8.22 -0.50 26.20
C ALA A 560 8.20 -1.01 24.75
N ALA A 561 7.07 -1.51 24.25
CA ALA A 561 6.97 -1.93 22.87
C ALA A 561 7.11 -0.74 21.91
N GLU A 562 7.91 -0.92 20.86
CA GLU A 562 8.16 0.08 19.82
C GLU A 562 7.44 -0.30 18.53
N LEU A 563 6.80 0.67 17.87
CA LEU A 563 6.14 0.46 16.57
C LEU A 563 7.01 1.02 15.43
N THR A 564 7.35 0.17 14.48
CA THR A 564 8.00 0.56 13.23
C THR A 564 7.03 0.44 12.05
N PHE A 565 7.19 1.31 11.05
CA PHE A 565 6.51 1.21 9.77
C PHE A 565 7.54 1.14 8.63
N ALA A 566 7.47 0.07 7.84
CA ALA A 566 8.30 -0.12 6.65
C ALA A 566 7.44 -0.01 5.39
N CYS A 567 7.99 0.53 4.31
CA CYS A 567 7.38 0.51 2.97
C CYS A 567 8.43 0.11 1.92
N ALA A 568 8.00 -0.44 0.78
CA ALA A 568 8.90 -0.93 -0.27
C ALA A 568 9.76 0.16 -0.93
#